data_AF-A0A2S0WFC2-F1
#
_entry.id   AF-A0A2S0WFC2-F1
#
_cell.length_a   1.000
_cell.length_b   1.000
_cell.length_c   1.000
_cell.angle_alpha   90.00
_cell.angle_beta   90.00
_cell.angle_gamma   90.00
#
_symmetry.space_group_name_H-M   'P 1'
#
loop_
_entity.id
_entity.type
_entity.pdbx_description
1 polymer ?
#
loop_
_entity_poly.entity_id
_entity_poly.type
_entity_poly.pdbx_seq_one_letter_code
_entity_poly.pdbx_strand_id
1 'polypeptide(L)'
;MIWQGSSLRAGHTTLAESGDEMLVYGTQRLRVDASDPADIRAVGGGGERYRLSKAGLTVARYRADCDGRTYSLRRAGGGSRREVIDAAGEIVARTRGRHDGDLELDPTGELDVDLVFMSWGLTFIDSPSRRTMI
;
A
#
# COMPACT_ATOMS: atom_id res chain seq x y z
N MET A 1 -2.70 -12.34 2.55
CA MET A 1 -2.01 -12.07 1.26
C MET A 1 -0.62 -11.51 1.56
N ILE A 2 0.33 -11.55 0.63
CA ILE A 2 1.69 -11.06 0.87
C ILE A 2 2.30 -10.45 -0.39
N TRP A 3 2.86 -9.26 -0.26
CA TRP A 3 3.77 -8.68 -1.25
C TRP A 3 5.12 -9.38 -1.14
N GLN A 4 5.53 -10.02 -2.22
CA GLN A 4 6.85 -10.63 -2.38
C GLN A 4 7.46 -10.05 -3.64
N GLY A 5 8.60 -9.38 -3.47
CA GLY A 5 9.13 -8.33 -4.33
C GLY A 5 8.42 -8.16 -5.69
N SER A 6 7.69 -7.09 -5.95
CA SER A 6 6.94 -6.81 -7.19
C SER A 6 5.55 -7.46 -7.30
N SER A 7 5.26 -8.61 -6.69
CA SER A 7 3.95 -9.27 -6.79
C SER A 7 3.19 -9.31 -5.46
N LEU A 8 1.88 -9.06 -5.47
CA LEU A 8 0.97 -9.38 -4.36
C LEU A 8 0.39 -10.77 -4.61
N ARG A 9 0.56 -11.68 -3.64
CA ARG A 9 0.19 -13.09 -3.79
C ARG A 9 -0.81 -13.56 -2.73
N ALA A 10 -1.71 -14.44 -3.14
CA ALA A 10 -2.55 -15.26 -2.28
C ALA A 10 -2.27 -16.74 -2.58
N GLY A 11 -1.39 -17.35 -1.79
CA GLY A 11 -0.84 -18.67 -2.12
C GLY A 11 -0.08 -18.61 -3.44
N HIS A 12 -0.47 -19.45 -4.41
CA HIS A 12 0.14 -19.49 -5.73
C HIS A 12 -0.44 -18.48 -6.73
N THR A 13 -1.52 -17.80 -6.36
CA THR A 13 -2.19 -16.83 -7.24
C THR A 13 -1.55 -15.45 -7.10
N THR A 14 -1.14 -14.87 -8.22
CA THR A 14 -0.78 -13.44 -8.29
C THR A 14 -2.06 -12.61 -8.39
N LEU A 15 -2.27 -11.69 -7.45
CA LEU A 15 -3.42 -10.78 -7.43
C LEU A 15 -3.07 -9.44 -8.08
N ALA A 16 -1.87 -8.92 -7.80
CA ALA A 16 -1.38 -7.67 -8.35
C ALA A 16 0.12 -7.76 -8.68
N GLU A 17 0.56 -6.96 -9.64
CA GLU A 17 1.96 -6.84 -10.04
C GLU A 17 2.36 -5.36 -10.10
N SER A 18 3.58 -5.06 -9.66
CA SER A 18 4.21 -3.76 -9.79
C SER A 18 5.45 -3.86 -10.66
N GLY A 19 5.57 -2.97 -11.63
CA GLY A 19 6.80 -2.64 -12.36
C GLY A 19 7.28 -1.25 -11.99
N ASP A 20 8.25 -0.72 -12.74
CA ASP A 20 8.96 0.52 -12.40
C ASP A 20 8.04 1.72 -12.19
N GLU A 21 7.02 1.89 -13.04
CA GLU A 21 6.07 3.02 -12.96
C GLU A 21 4.62 2.57 -13.02
N MET A 22 4.35 1.27 -12.89
CA MET A 22 3.00 0.72 -13.05
C MET A 22 2.65 -0.26 -11.95
N LEU A 23 1.43 -0.14 -11.43
CA LEU A 23 0.80 -1.09 -10.53
C LEU A 23 -0.47 -1.63 -11.20
N VAL A 24 -0.57 -2.95 -11.34
CA VAL A 24 -1.62 -3.65 -12.07
C VAL A 24 -2.39 -4.55 -11.11
N TYR A 25 -3.72 -4.43 -11.11
CA TYR A 25 -4.64 -5.26 -10.35
C TYR A 25 -5.89 -5.54 -11.18
N GLY A 26 -6.11 -6.81 -11.54
CA GLY A 26 -7.17 -7.18 -12.48
C GLY A 26 -7.03 -6.42 -13.81
N THR A 27 -8.06 -5.65 -14.18
CA THR A 27 -8.04 -4.77 -15.37
C THR A 27 -7.54 -3.36 -15.06
N GLN A 28 -7.37 -3.01 -13.79
CA GLN A 28 -6.96 -1.68 -13.35
C GLN A 28 -5.45 -1.53 -13.47
N ARG A 29 -5.04 -0.36 -13.96
CA ARG A 29 -3.65 0.02 -14.19
C ARG A 29 -3.42 1.40 -13.62
N LEU A 30 -2.56 1.49 -12.62
CA LEU A 30 -2.17 2.75 -11.98
C LEU A 30 -0.73 3.09 -12.39
N ARG A 31 -0.52 4.28 -12.97
CA ARG A 31 0.83 4.84 -13.11
C ARG A 31 1.24 5.39 -11.76
N VAL A 32 2.34 4.89 -11.21
CA VAL A 32 2.77 5.18 -9.83
C VAL A 32 4.03 6.05 -9.80
N ASP A 33 4.14 6.87 -8.76
CA ASP A 33 5.33 7.62 -8.40
C ASP A 33 5.57 7.43 -6.90
N ALA A 34 6.68 6.76 -6.57
CA ALA A 34 7.13 6.51 -5.19
C ALA A 34 8.52 7.10 -4.92
N SER A 35 8.92 8.12 -5.69
CA SER A 35 10.22 8.80 -5.54
C SER A 35 10.39 9.45 -4.17
N ASP A 36 9.29 9.89 -3.54
CA ASP A 36 9.25 10.36 -2.15
C ASP A 36 8.40 9.41 -1.29
N PRO A 37 8.98 8.65 -0.35
CA PRO A 37 8.22 7.78 0.54
C PRO A 37 7.29 8.55 1.51
N ALA A 38 7.46 9.87 1.65
CA ALA A 38 6.54 10.72 2.40
C ALA A 38 5.31 11.16 1.57
N ASP A 39 5.33 11.01 0.24
CA ASP A 39 4.25 11.39 -0.66
C ASP A 39 4.23 10.51 -1.92
N ILE A 40 3.63 9.33 -1.81
CA ILE A 40 3.48 8.37 -2.91
C ILE A 40 2.18 8.68 -3.67
N ARG A 41 2.23 8.67 -5.00
CA ARG A 41 1.10 9.04 -5.85
C ARG A 41 0.83 7.99 -6.91
N ALA A 42 -0.40 7.94 -7.39
CA ALA A 42 -0.73 7.20 -8.60
C ALA A 42 -1.87 7.85 -9.40
N VAL A 43 -1.95 7.52 -10.68
CA VAL A 43 -3.03 7.92 -11.59
C VAL A 43 -3.55 6.70 -12.34
N GLY A 44 -4.86 6.45 -12.24
CA GLY A 44 -5.54 5.41 -12.98
C GLY A 44 -5.76 5.76 -14.46
N GLY A 45 -6.08 4.74 -15.27
CA GLY A 45 -6.34 4.94 -16.71
C GLY A 45 -7.54 5.83 -17.02
N GLY A 46 -8.51 5.95 -16.11
CA GLY A 46 -9.66 6.85 -16.21
C GLY A 46 -9.39 8.26 -15.68
N GLY A 47 -8.20 8.52 -15.12
CA GLY A 47 -7.83 9.79 -14.49
C GLY A 47 -8.06 9.84 -12.99
N GLU A 48 -8.49 8.73 -12.38
CA GLU A 48 -8.61 8.57 -10.93
C GLU A 48 -7.27 8.85 -10.26
N ARG A 49 -7.26 9.59 -9.15
CA ARG A 49 -6.01 9.98 -8.49
C ARG A 49 -5.89 9.32 -7.14
N TYR A 50 -4.69 8.82 -6.86
CA TYR A 50 -4.37 8.16 -5.61
C TYR A 50 -3.19 8.86 -4.97
N ARG A 51 -3.23 9.01 -3.66
CA ARG A 51 -2.15 9.62 -2.88
C ARG A 51 -2.05 8.94 -1.53
N LEU A 52 -0.83 8.58 -1.12
CA LEU A 52 -0.49 8.10 0.20
C LEU A 52 0.59 9.03 0.78
N SER A 53 0.25 9.79 1.81
CA SER A 53 1.12 10.85 2.34
C SER A 53 1.36 10.70 3.83
N LYS A 54 2.58 10.99 4.27
CA LYS A 54 3.01 10.93 5.68
C LYS A 54 2.27 11.99 6.49
N ALA A 55 1.64 11.55 7.57
CA ALA A 55 0.79 12.37 8.42
C ALA A 55 1.42 12.60 9.81
N GLY A 56 2.55 13.29 9.84
CA GLY A 56 3.25 13.68 11.07
C GLY A 56 4.77 13.72 10.92
N LEU A 57 5.50 13.86 12.04
CA LEU A 57 6.96 13.92 12.03
C LEU A 57 7.62 12.56 11.75
N THR A 58 6.99 11.47 12.19
CA THR A 58 7.50 10.10 12.02
C THR A 58 6.69 9.35 10.95
N VAL A 59 7.21 8.21 10.49
CA VAL A 59 6.48 7.32 9.55
C VAL A 59 5.33 6.56 10.22
N ALA A 60 5.00 6.85 11.49
CA ALA A 60 4.00 6.12 12.25
C ALA A 60 2.58 6.29 11.73
N ARG A 61 2.31 7.37 10.98
CA ARG A 61 0.99 7.71 10.45
C ARG A 61 1.07 8.15 9.00
N TYR A 62 0.18 7.63 8.17
CA TYR A 62 -0.07 8.07 6.80
C TYR A 62 -1.56 8.30 6.60
N ARG A 63 -1.89 9.13 5.61
CA ARG A 63 -3.24 9.32 5.08
C ARG A 63 -3.24 8.93 3.61
N ALA A 64 -4.29 8.24 3.19
CA ALA A 64 -4.54 8.00 1.78
C ALA A 64 -5.80 8.73 1.31
N ASP A 65 -5.77 9.16 0.06
CA ASP A 65 -6.91 9.63 -0.73
C ASP A 65 -6.89 8.85 -2.04
N CYS A 66 -7.90 8.02 -2.26
CA CYS A 66 -8.06 7.16 -3.41
C CYS A 66 -9.31 7.58 -4.18
N ASP A 67 -9.17 8.57 -5.05
CA ASP A 67 -10.24 9.19 -5.82
C ASP A 67 -11.36 9.75 -4.92
N GLY A 68 -10.97 10.48 -3.86
CA GLY A 68 -11.89 11.07 -2.88
C GLY A 68 -12.24 10.13 -1.71
N ARG A 69 -11.89 8.84 -1.78
CA ARG A 69 -12.05 7.90 -0.66
C ARG A 69 -10.85 8.02 0.29
N THR A 70 -11.11 8.42 1.53
CA THR A 70 -10.05 8.73 2.49
C THR A 70 -9.80 7.59 3.47
N TYR A 71 -8.52 7.33 3.75
CA TYR A 71 -8.10 6.33 4.72
C TYR A 71 -7.02 6.89 5.65
N SER A 72 -6.96 6.33 6.86
CA SER A 72 -5.83 6.53 7.78
C SER A 72 -5.08 5.22 7.98
N LEU A 73 -3.74 5.29 7.89
CA LEU A 73 -2.86 4.16 8.07
C LEU A 73 -1.94 4.43 9.26
N ARG A 74 -2.21 3.79 10.38
CA ARG A 74 -1.48 4.03 11.63
C ARG A 74 -0.78 2.77 12.10
N ARG A 75 0.40 2.93 12.69
CA ARG A 75 1.04 1.83 13.40
C ARG A 75 0.15 1.31 14.52
N ALA A 76 0.01 0.00 14.61
CA ALA A 76 -0.75 -0.68 15.64
C ALA A 76 0.16 -1.68 16.36
N GLY A 77 0.41 -1.44 17.65
CA GLY A 77 1.40 -2.19 18.43
C GLY A 77 2.86 -1.82 18.11
N GLY A 78 3.78 -2.74 18.40
CA GLY A 78 5.21 -2.58 18.12
C GLY A 78 5.60 -3.03 16.70
N GLY A 79 6.61 -2.38 16.12
CA GLY A 79 7.21 -2.75 14.83
C GLY A 79 6.56 -2.11 13.60
N SER A 80 6.51 -2.87 12.51
CA SER A 80 6.05 -2.52 11.15
C SER A 80 4.57 -2.85 10.90
N ARG A 81 3.79 -3.09 11.95
CA ARG A 81 2.36 -3.43 11.85
C ARG A 81 1.50 -2.18 11.72
N ARG A 82 0.48 -2.23 10.85
CA ARG A 82 -0.50 -1.14 10.70
C ARG A 82 -1.93 -1.62 10.63
N GLU A 83 -2.81 -0.72 11.04
CA GLU A 83 -4.23 -0.73 10.71
C GLU A 83 -4.48 0.28 9.58
N VAL A 84 -5.25 -0.15 8.57
CA VAL A 84 -5.85 0.71 7.55
C VAL A 84 -7.30 0.92 7.94
N ILE A 85 -7.68 2.18 8.14
CA ILE A 85 -8.97 2.58 8.67
C ILE A 85 -9.63 3.50 7.65
N ASP A 86 -10.88 3.22 7.29
CA ASP A 86 -11.64 4.03 6.34
C ASP A 86 -12.22 5.32 6.97
N ALA A 87 -13.02 6.05 6.20
CA ALA A 87 -13.67 7.28 6.63
C ALA A 87 -14.76 7.04 7.70
N ALA A 88 -15.34 5.83 7.77
CA ALA A 88 -16.32 5.46 8.80
C ALA A 88 -15.66 5.10 10.14
N GLY A 89 -14.34 4.92 10.16
CA GLY A 89 -13.59 4.51 11.33
C GLY A 89 -13.42 2.99 11.44
N GLU A 90 -13.80 2.25 10.40
CA GLU A 90 -13.72 0.80 10.36
C GLU A 90 -12.35 0.33 9.88
N ILE A 91 -11.84 -0.75 10.48
CA ILE A 91 -10.59 -1.37 10.04
C ILE A 91 -10.90 -2.20 8.78
N VAL A 92 -10.39 -1.73 7.63
CA VAL A 92 -10.56 -2.39 6.32
C VAL A 92 -9.40 -3.33 5.98
N ALA A 93 -8.23 -3.14 6.59
CA ALA A 93 -7.11 -4.06 6.47
C ALA A 93 -6.09 -3.91 7.60
N ARG A 94 -5.27 -4.95 7.77
CA ARG A 94 -4.03 -4.91 8.55
C ARG A 94 -2.84 -5.22 7.67
N THR A 95 -1.71 -4.60 7.94
CA THR A 95 -0.45 -4.90 7.25
C THR A 95 0.68 -5.15 8.23
N ARG A 96 1.70 -5.89 7.77
CA ARG A 96 2.93 -6.13 8.53
C ARG A 96 4.12 -6.26 7.58
N GLY A 97 5.03 -5.28 7.63
CA GLY A 97 6.32 -5.39 6.96
C GLY A 97 7.19 -6.48 7.60
N ARG A 98 7.86 -7.29 6.81
CA ARG A 98 8.81 -8.31 7.26
C ARG A 98 10.26 -7.85 7.02
N HIS A 99 11.19 -8.46 7.75
CA HIS A 99 12.61 -8.12 7.67
C HIS A 99 13.26 -8.51 6.34
N ASP A 100 12.69 -9.50 5.65
CA ASP A 100 13.12 -9.98 4.33
C ASP A 100 12.72 -9.06 3.17
N GLY A 101 11.94 -8.00 3.43
CA GLY A 101 11.45 -7.10 2.40
C GLY A 101 9.99 -7.36 1.98
N ASP A 102 9.38 -8.45 2.46
CA ASP A 102 7.98 -8.75 2.17
C ASP A 102 7.04 -7.87 3.00
N LEU A 103 5.77 -7.82 2.60
CA LEU A 103 4.71 -7.16 3.37
C LEU A 103 3.44 -8.00 3.37
N GLU A 104 3.02 -8.44 4.56
CA GLU A 104 1.73 -9.09 4.74
C GLU A 104 0.59 -8.08 4.62
N LEU A 105 -0.48 -8.48 3.94
CA LEU A 105 -1.75 -7.77 3.84
C LEU A 105 -2.90 -8.71 4.23
N ASP A 106 -3.71 -8.26 5.17
CA ASP A 106 -4.88 -8.95 5.70
C ASP A 106 -6.12 -8.04 5.61
N PRO A 107 -6.86 -8.07 4.48
CA PRO A 107 -8.11 -7.33 4.31
C PRO A 107 -9.22 -7.91 5.20
N THR A 108 -10.12 -7.08 5.72
CA THR A 108 -11.32 -7.56 6.43
C THR A 108 -12.48 -7.89 5.49
N GLY A 109 -12.45 -7.37 4.26
CA GLY A 109 -13.41 -7.63 3.19
C GLY A 109 -12.74 -8.05 1.88
N GLU A 110 -13.42 -7.81 0.76
CA GLU A 110 -12.84 -8.04 -0.57
C GLU A 110 -11.65 -7.10 -0.82
N LEU A 111 -10.63 -7.62 -1.50
CA LEU A 111 -9.50 -6.80 -1.92
C LEU A 111 -9.94 -5.87 -3.05
N ASP A 112 -9.58 -4.59 -2.94
CA ASP A 112 -9.80 -3.60 -3.99
C ASP A 112 -8.49 -2.91 -4.39
N VAL A 113 -8.56 -2.06 -5.42
CA VAL A 113 -7.41 -1.31 -5.93
C VAL A 113 -6.83 -0.34 -4.89
N ASP A 114 -7.67 0.18 -3.99
CA ASP A 114 -7.26 1.15 -2.98
C ASP A 114 -6.34 0.48 -1.95
N LEU A 115 -6.73 -0.70 -1.45
CA LEU A 115 -5.91 -1.55 -0.59
C LEU A 115 -4.64 -2.04 -1.30
N VAL A 116 -4.72 -2.35 -2.60
CA VAL A 116 -3.54 -2.72 -3.40
C VAL A 116 -2.56 -1.55 -3.48
N PHE A 117 -3.01 -0.34 -3.84
CA PHE A 117 -2.17 0.86 -3.89
C PHE A 117 -1.56 1.19 -2.53
N MET A 118 -2.37 1.23 -1.48
CA MET A 118 -1.93 1.55 -0.12
C MET A 118 -0.90 0.54 0.38
N SER A 119 -1.17 -0.76 0.25
CA SER A 119 -0.26 -1.81 0.72
C SER A 119 1.04 -1.87 -0.09
N TRP A 120 0.97 -1.64 -1.40
CA TRP A 120 2.16 -1.48 -2.25
C TRP A 120 3.03 -0.31 -1.78
N GLY A 121 2.43 0.87 -1.53
CA GLY A 121 3.15 2.03 -1.01
C GLY A 121 3.83 1.77 0.34
N LEU A 122 3.18 1.01 1.22
CA LEU A 122 3.78 0.60 2.50
C LEU A 122 5.01 -0.31 2.33
N THR A 123 5.19 -1.00 1.20
CA THR A 123 6.41 -1.80 0.97
C THR A 123 7.66 -0.93 0.92
N PHE A 124 7.57 0.33 0.50
CA PHE A 124 8.69 1.28 0.56
C PHE A 124 8.94 1.82 1.95
N ILE A 125 7.93 1.81 2.83
CA ILE A 125 7.95 2.47 4.12
C ILE A 125 8.37 1.50 5.23
N ASP A 126 7.78 0.31 5.24
CA ASP A 126 7.84 -0.65 6.34
C ASP A 126 8.66 -1.92 6.02
N SER A 127 9.17 -2.07 4.79
CA SER A 127 10.01 -3.19 4.37
C SER A 127 11.41 -2.68 3.95
N PRO A 128 12.38 -2.57 4.89
CA PRO A 128 13.63 -1.84 4.71
C PRO A 128 14.48 -2.34 3.55
N SER A 129 14.52 -3.66 3.32
CA SER A 129 15.34 -4.30 2.28
C SER A 129 14.92 -3.91 0.86
N ARG A 130 13.67 -3.45 0.68
CA ARG A 130 13.16 -3.01 -0.63
C ARG A 130 13.67 -1.63 -1.03
N ARG A 131 14.07 -0.79 -0.06
CA ARG A 131 14.65 0.53 -0.33
C ARG A 131 16.03 0.46 -0.98
N THR A 132 16.77 -0.63 -0.78
CA THR A 132 18.15 -0.78 -1.28
C THR A 132 18.21 -1.22 -2.74
N MET A 133 17.07 -1.56 -3.36
CA MET A 133 17.02 -2.11 -4.73
C MET A 133 16.52 -1.10 -5.78
N ILE A 134 16.47 0.20 -5.45
CA ILE A 134 16.07 1.29 -6.35
C ILE A 134 17.31 2.08 -6.77
#